data_AF-A0A8J9X7T2-F1
#
_entry.id   AF-A0A8J9X7T2-F1
#
_cell.length_a   1.000
_cell.length_b   1.000
_cell.length_c   1.000
_cell.angle_alpha   90.00
_cell.angle_beta   90.00
_cell.angle_gamma   90.00
#
_symmetry.space_group_name_H-M   'P 1'
#
loop_
_entity.id
_entity.type
_entity.pdbx_description
1 polymer ?
#
loop_
_entity_poly.entity_id
_entity_poly.type
_entity_poly.pdbx_seq_one_letter_code
_entity_poly.pdbx_strand_id
1 'polypeptide(L)'
;GLGLLDPRLYRDVITRPDGKPVLNLKYLLKTTVKDTKPLDWDKFLEQQTLQPLNVVTSGLKSQRSIVLSYENGGFENLNELTDCMHASCLLPGIAGPVMNLDMRSTSQRGKTPKLMLGNGRMEDYLEPLADALIYEPLPYRSAVAAGATHVVVLRSRPDGTDVTGKGGIFERMIFRRFLLRKNRLPHMFQRLSQQLHKKLYAEQVIEVNEAAYSKQDFKDTSNPHLLGVALPPGSPEVVRLETGREAIFEGIRRGFARAYDCLVEDPKERGRGQIVAKEYFPDEILDYDPLTISETDRSAFEVYMKKSGITPKSWGDKEHRARPTVR
;
A
#
# COMPACT_ATOMS: atom_id res chain seq x y z
N GLY A 1 11.70 11.01 4.89
CA GLY A 1 11.97 11.68 3.60
C GLY A 1 12.30 10.65 2.54
N LEU A 2 12.35 11.03 1.26
CA LEU A 2 13.02 10.21 0.24
C LEU A 2 14.49 10.07 0.68
N GLY A 3 14.83 8.92 1.28
CA GLY A 3 16.23 8.54 1.51
C GLY A 3 17.00 8.60 0.19
N LEU A 4 18.33 8.44 0.24
CA LEU A 4 19.19 8.46 -0.94
C LEU A 4 18.69 7.43 -1.98
N LEU A 5 17.81 7.86 -2.89
CA LEU A 5 17.63 7.23 -4.20
C LEU A 5 19.02 7.20 -4.85
N ASP A 6 19.27 6.21 -5.70
CA ASP A 6 20.54 6.10 -6.43
C ASP A 6 20.85 7.43 -7.14
N PRO A 7 22.06 8.00 -6.96
CA PRO A 7 22.57 9.15 -7.70
C PRO A 7 22.22 9.15 -9.20
N ARG A 8 22.24 7.96 -9.82
CA ARG A 8 21.95 7.74 -11.26
C ARG A 8 20.49 8.01 -11.62
N LEU A 9 19.55 7.71 -10.71
CA LEU A 9 18.12 7.94 -10.92
C LEU A 9 17.76 9.43 -10.85
N TYR A 10 18.50 10.24 -10.09
CA TYR A 10 18.20 11.69 -10.00
C TYR A 10 18.41 12.43 -11.31
N ARG A 11 19.50 12.13 -12.05
CA ARG A 11 19.75 12.79 -13.33
C ARG A 11 18.64 12.49 -14.32
N ASP A 12 18.14 11.25 -14.35
CA ASP A 12 17.04 10.83 -15.22
C ASP A 12 15.70 11.46 -14.83
N VAL A 13 15.39 11.54 -13.53
CA VAL A 13 14.17 12.18 -12.99
C VAL A 13 14.18 13.70 -13.25
N ILE A 14 15.35 14.34 -13.25
CA ILE A 14 15.49 15.81 -13.43
C ILE A 14 15.57 16.20 -14.92
N THR A 15 16.12 15.36 -15.80
CA THR A 15 16.40 15.75 -17.21
C THR A 15 15.36 15.29 -18.24
N ARG A 16 14.71 14.12 -18.10
CA ARG A 16 13.81 13.59 -19.15
C ARG A 16 12.39 14.16 -19.13
N PRO A 17 11.72 14.44 -20.28
CA PRO A 17 10.41 15.10 -20.35
C PRO A 17 9.34 14.49 -19.43
N ASP A 18 9.26 13.17 -19.35
CA ASP A 18 8.35 12.46 -18.43
C ASP A 18 9.07 11.88 -17.20
N GLY A 19 10.38 11.68 -17.26
CA GLY A 19 11.17 10.97 -16.25
C GLY A 19 10.95 9.46 -16.35
N LYS A 20 12.00 8.65 -16.38
CA LYS A 20 11.82 7.19 -16.24
C LYS A 20 11.39 6.95 -14.79
N PRO A 21 10.24 6.32 -14.53
CA PRO A 21 9.78 6.13 -13.16
C PRO A 21 10.77 5.25 -12.41
N VAL A 22 11.05 5.59 -11.16
CA VAL A 22 11.96 4.81 -10.30
C VAL A 22 11.36 3.43 -10.00
N LEU A 23 10.04 3.38 -9.88
CA LEU A 23 9.26 2.15 -9.69
C LEU A 23 8.42 1.89 -10.94
N ASN A 24 8.53 0.70 -11.52
CA ASN A 24 7.71 0.31 -12.66
C ASN A 24 6.34 -0.20 -12.19
N LEU A 25 5.48 0.74 -11.74
CA LEU A 25 4.13 0.43 -11.27
C LEU A 25 3.29 -0.26 -12.34
N LYS A 26 3.52 0.04 -13.63
CA LYS A 26 2.86 -0.66 -14.73
C LYS A 26 3.21 -2.14 -14.74
N TYR A 27 4.48 -2.49 -14.57
CA TYR A 27 4.88 -3.90 -14.48
C TYR A 27 4.24 -4.57 -13.26
N LEU A 28 4.36 -3.96 -12.08
CA LEU A 28 3.79 -4.52 -10.85
C LEU A 28 2.27 -4.71 -10.92
N LEU A 29 1.53 -3.69 -11.35
CA LEU A 29 0.06 -3.71 -11.29
C LEU A 29 -0.59 -4.27 -12.55
N LYS A 30 0.06 -4.20 -13.72
CA LYS A 30 -0.54 -4.72 -14.96
C LYS A 30 0.09 -6.03 -15.41
N THR A 31 1.41 -6.21 -15.31
CA THR A 31 2.04 -7.47 -15.72
C THR A 31 1.93 -8.52 -14.63
N THR A 32 2.27 -8.20 -13.38
CA THR A 32 2.23 -9.20 -12.31
C THR A 32 0.80 -9.66 -12.00
N VAL A 33 -0.13 -8.72 -11.78
CA VAL A 33 -1.52 -9.00 -11.38
C VAL A 33 -2.37 -9.63 -12.49
N LYS A 34 -1.96 -9.51 -13.77
CA LYS A 34 -2.72 -10.10 -14.91
C LYS A 34 -2.06 -11.33 -15.48
N ASP A 35 -0.73 -11.32 -15.60
CA ASP A 35 -0.02 -12.31 -16.41
C ASP A 35 0.81 -13.25 -15.52
N THR A 36 1.51 -12.73 -14.51
CA THR A 36 2.46 -13.54 -13.70
C THR A 36 1.77 -14.31 -12.57
N LYS A 37 0.91 -13.63 -11.81
CA LYS A 37 0.10 -14.17 -10.72
C LYS A 37 -1.28 -13.54 -10.84
N PRO A 38 -2.12 -14.07 -11.74
CA PRO A 38 -3.41 -13.47 -12.06
C PRO A 38 -4.28 -13.39 -10.80
N LEU A 39 -4.86 -12.22 -10.54
CA LEU A 39 -5.90 -12.08 -9.54
C LEU A 39 -7.13 -12.86 -10.01
N ASP A 40 -7.68 -13.71 -9.14
CA ASP A 40 -8.98 -14.35 -9.36
C ASP A 40 -10.08 -13.28 -9.30
N TRP A 41 -10.44 -12.74 -10.47
CA TRP A 41 -11.35 -11.62 -10.60
C TRP A 41 -12.77 -11.98 -10.17
N ASP A 42 -13.24 -13.18 -10.53
CA ASP A 42 -14.59 -13.62 -10.20
C ASP A 42 -14.72 -13.82 -8.69
N LYS A 43 -13.71 -14.42 -8.05
CA LYS A 43 -13.69 -14.54 -6.59
C LYS A 43 -13.56 -13.17 -5.91
N PHE A 44 -12.74 -12.28 -6.46
CA PHE A 44 -12.61 -10.90 -5.96
C PHE A 44 -13.96 -10.16 -5.98
N LEU A 45 -14.73 -10.28 -7.07
CA LEU A 45 -16.06 -9.69 -7.20
C LEU A 45 -17.05 -10.29 -6.20
N GLU A 46 -17.07 -11.61 -6.04
CA GLU A 46 -17.88 -12.29 -5.03
C GLU A 46 -17.60 -11.72 -3.62
N GLN A 47 -16.32 -11.52 -3.30
CA GLN A 47 -15.88 -11.01 -2.01
C GLN A 47 -16.17 -9.52 -1.78
N GLN A 48 -16.47 -8.71 -2.81
CA GLN A 48 -16.82 -7.29 -2.61
C GLN A 48 -18.06 -7.11 -1.72
N THR A 49 -18.95 -8.09 -1.67
CA THR A 49 -20.14 -8.07 -0.81
C THR A 49 -19.83 -8.25 0.68
N LEU A 50 -18.71 -8.91 1.00
CA LEU A 50 -18.27 -9.22 2.36
C LEU A 50 -17.16 -8.28 2.83
N GLN A 51 -16.21 -7.99 1.94
CA GLN A 51 -15.03 -7.17 2.20
C GLN A 51 -14.82 -6.21 1.02
N PRO A 52 -15.57 -5.09 0.95
CA PRO A 52 -15.45 -4.14 -0.13
C PRO A 52 -14.06 -3.47 -0.13
N LEU A 53 -13.45 -3.37 -1.32
CA LEU A 53 -12.17 -2.70 -1.49
C LEU A 53 -12.38 -1.22 -1.83
N ASN A 54 -11.77 -0.35 -1.02
CA ASN A 54 -11.72 1.08 -1.22
C ASN A 54 -10.28 1.52 -1.50
N VAL A 55 -10.01 2.00 -2.72
CA VAL A 55 -8.70 2.52 -3.13
C VAL A 55 -8.68 4.03 -2.90
N VAL A 56 -7.86 4.50 -1.95
CA VAL A 56 -7.77 5.92 -1.60
C VAL A 56 -6.67 6.58 -2.43
N THR A 57 -6.94 7.78 -2.94
CA THR A 57 -5.98 8.59 -3.71
C THR A 57 -5.99 10.03 -3.23
N SER A 58 -5.02 10.83 -3.65
CA SER A 58 -4.96 12.27 -3.39
C SER A 58 -5.42 13.07 -4.60
N GLY A 59 -6.53 13.79 -4.47
CA GLY A 59 -6.98 14.77 -5.46
C GLY A 59 -6.14 16.04 -5.40
N LEU A 60 -5.35 16.30 -6.44
CA LEU A 60 -4.40 17.40 -6.46
C LEU A 60 -5.04 18.76 -6.76
N LYS A 61 -6.20 18.83 -7.41
CA LYS A 61 -6.93 20.11 -7.59
C LYS A 61 -7.90 20.33 -6.44
N SER A 62 -8.66 19.30 -6.09
CA SER A 62 -9.65 19.32 -5.00
C SER A 62 -9.05 19.39 -3.59
N GLN A 63 -7.75 19.08 -3.44
CA GLN A 63 -7.01 19.14 -2.18
C GLN A 63 -7.59 18.27 -1.06
N ARG A 64 -8.07 17.08 -1.42
CA ARG A 64 -8.66 16.10 -0.50
C ARG A 64 -8.35 14.68 -0.96
N SER A 65 -8.62 13.70 -0.11
CA SER A 65 -8.65 12.31 -0.55
C SER A 65 -9.84 12.04 -1.46
N ILE A 66 -9.65 11.09 -2.39
CA ILE A 66 -10.68 10.58 -3.29
C ILE A 66 -10.66 9.06 -3.17
N VAL A 67 -11.81 8.49 -2.81
CA VAL A 67 -12.03 7.06 -2.68
C VAL A 67 -12.59 6.50 -3.99
N LEU A 68 -11.96 5.46 -4.51
CA LEU A 68 -12.37 4.71 -5.70
C LEU A 68 -12.72 3.29 -5.28
N SER A 69 -13.97 2.87 -5.46
CA SER A 69 -14.47 1.56 -5.01
C SER A 69 -15.41 0.95 -6.04
N TYR A 70 -15.71 -0.34 -5.90
CA TYR A 70 -16.71 -0.98 -6.75
C TYR A 70 -18.09 -0.33 -6.58
N GLU A 71 -18.48 -0.05 -5.32
CA GLU A 71 -19.79 0.53 -4.97
C GLU A 71 -20.00 1.93 -5.56
N ASN A 72 -18.98 2.78 -5.55
CA ASN A 72 -19.07 4.12 -6.12
C ASN A 72 -18.73 4.18 -7.62
N GLY A 73 -18.60 3.02 -8.25
CA GLY A 73 -18.29 2.87 -9.67
C GLY A 73 -16.83 3.10 -10.04
N GLY A 74 -15.94 3.35 -9.07
CA GLY A 74 -14.50 3.59 -9.27
C GLY A 74 -13.80 2.56 -10.17
N PHE A 75 -14.22 1.30 -10.11
CA PHE A 75 -13.80 0.24 -11.04
C PHE A 75 -14.88 -0.84 -11.18
N GLU A 76 -15.01 -1.43 -12.37
CA GLU A 76 -15.89 -2.58 -12.67
C GLU A 76 -15.14 -3.78 -13.25
N ASN A 77 -13.87 -3.60 -13.61
CA ASN A 77 -13.02 -4.66 -14.15
C ASN A 77 -11.58 -4.55 -13.63
N LEU A 78 -10.80 -5.62 -13.84
CA LEU A 78 -9.41 -5.70 -13.38
C LEU A 78 -8.54 -4.58 -13.94
N ASN A 79 -8.76 -4.12 -15.18
CA ASN A 79 -7.96 -3.04 -15.75
C ASN A 79 -8.17 -1.73 -14.97
N GLU A 80 -9.42 -1.38 -14.70
CA GLU A 80 -9.78 -0.18 -13.95
C GLU A 80 -9.31 -0.25 -12.50
N LEU A 81 -9.44 -1.41 -11.84
CA LEU A 81 -8.89 -1.61 -10.50
C LEU A 81 -7.37 -1.35 -10.50
N THR A 82 -6.64 -1.89 -11.48
CA THR A 82 -5.20 -1.67 -11.57
C THR A 82 -4.85 -0.20 -11.85
N ASP A 83 -5.71 0.54 -12.55
CA ASP A 83 -5.54 1.99 -12.75
C ASP A 83 -5.84 2.80 -11.47
N CYS A 84 -6.83 2.38 -10.68
CA CYS A 84 -7.09 2.95 -9.35
C CYS A 84 -5.90 2.74 -8.41
N MET A 85 -5.40 1.49 -8.31
CA MET A 85 -4.22 1.17 -7.51
C MET A 85 -2.99 1.93 -7.99
N HIS A 86 -2.84 2.10 -9.31
CA HIS A 86 -1.76 2.90 -9.87
C HIS A 86 -1.87 4.35 -9.38
N ALA A 87 -3.04 4.97 -9.48
CA ALA A 87 -3.28 6.32 -8.98
C ALA A 87 -2.90 6.47 -7.49
N SER A 88 -3.24 5.47 -6.67
CA SER A 88 -2.94 5.43 -5.23
C SER A 88 -1.45 5.34 -4.88
N CYS A 89 -0.57 5.03 -5.84
CA CYS A 89 0.87 4.84 -5.63
C CYS A 89 1.74 5.88 -6.37
N LEU A 90 1.13 6.89 -6.99
CA LEU A 90 1.85 7.87 -7.81
C LEU A 90 2.53 8.95 -6.97
N LEU A 91 3.71 8.64 -6.45
CA LEU A 91 4.60 9.62 -5.80
C LEU A 91 5.00 10.74 -6.79
N PRO A 92 4.64 12.02 -6.51
CA PRO A 92 4.88 13.14 -7.43
C PRO A 92 6.34 13.25 -7.87
N GLY A 93 6.58 13.10 -9.17
CA GLY A 93 7.91 13.22 -9.78
C GLY A 93 8.82 12.00 -9.61
N ILE A 94 8.36 10.93 -8.95
CA ILE A 94 9.15 9.70 -8.73
C ILE A 94 8.54 8.50 -9.47
N ALA A 95 7.22 8.33 -9.35
CA ALA A 95 6.49 7.17 -9.85
C ALA A 95 5.89 7.36 -11.25
N GLY A 96 6.27 8.43 -11.96
CA GLY A 96 5.80 8.73 -13.31
C GLY A 96 4.75 9.85 -13.35
N PRO A 97 4.01 9.97 -14.46
CA PRO A 97 2.92 10.95 -14.62
C PRO A 97 1.75 10.69 -13.67
N VAL A 98 0.95 11.72 -13.38
CA VAL A 98 -0.30 11.57 -12.62
C VAL A 98 -1.37 10.79 -13.40
N MET A 99 -2.33 10.23 -12.68
CA MET A 99 -3.55 9.67 -13.26
C MET A 99 -4.66 10.71 -13.22
N ASN A 100 -5.34 11.00 -14.33
CA ASN A 100 -6.37 12.04 -14.37
C ASN A 100 -7.75 11.39 -14.40
N LEU A 101 -8.58 11.72 -13.42
CA LEU A 101 -9.96 11.30 -13.27
C LEU A 101 -10.90 12.26 -14.00
N ASP A 102 -11.74 11.73 -14.90
CA ASP A 102 -12.79 12.51 -15.53
C ASP A 102 -14.01 12.66 -14.60
N MET A 103 -14.17 13.83 -14.01
CA MET A 103 -15.26 14.15 -13.06
C MET A 103 -16.65 14.18 -13.71
N ARG A 104 -16.75 14.17 -15.05
CA ARG A 104 -18.05 14.04 -15.73
C ARG A 104 -18.52 12.59 -15.72
N SER A 105 -17.59 11.65 -15.79
CA SER A 105 -17.92 10.22 -15.74
C SER A 105 -18.41 9.77 -14.37
N THR A 106 -17.92 10.38 -13.28
CA THR A 106 -18.45 10.13 -11.92
C THR A 106 -19.88 10.65 -11.71
N SER A 107 -20.32 11.60 -12.55
CA SER A 107 -21.66 12.21 -12.45
C SER A 107 -22.73 11.43 -13.25
N GLN A 108 -22.32 10.47 -14.09
CA GLN A 108 -23.25 9.67 -14.90
C GLN A 108 -23.47 8.32 -14.24
N ARG A 109 -24.68 8.11 -13.71
CA ARG A 109 -25.09 6.86 -13.07
C ARG A 109 -24.88 5.69 -14.04
N GLY A 110 -24.09 4.70 -13.64
CA GLY A 110 -23.78 3.50 -14.44
C GLY A 110 -22.62 3.66 -15.44
N LYS A 111 -21.74 4.66 -15.29
CA LYS A 111 -20.48 4.74 -16.03
C LYS A 111 -19.28 4.78 -15.09
N THR A 112 -18.26 3.99 -15.40
CA THR A 112 -17.01 3.95 -14.65
C THR A 112 -16.20 5.23 -14.85
N PRO A 113 -15.51 5.73 -13.80
CA PRO A 113 -14.66 6.88 -13.94
C PRO A 113 -13.49 6.61 -14.88
N LYS A 114 -13.35 7.47 -15.89
CA LYS A 114 -12.27 7.32 -16.86
C LYS A 114 -10.96 7.87 -16.29
N LEU A 115 -10.04 6.97 -15.96
CA LEU A 115 -8.68 7.29 -15.54
C LEU A 115 -7.72 7.36 -16.74
N MET A 116 -6.99 8.47 -16.87
CA MET A 116 -6.07 8.71 -17.97
C MET A 116 -4.69 9.13 -17.46
N LEU A 117 -3.69 8.30 -17.73
CA LEU A 117 -2.32 8.59 -17.37
C LEU A 117 -1.78 9.75 -18.21
N GLY A 118 -1.18 10.76 -17.57
CA GLY A 118 -0.53 11.86 -18.27
C GLY A 118 -0.31 13.09 -17.41
N ASN A 119 0.77 13.82 -17.67
CA ASN A 119 0.99 15.12 -17.04
C ASN A 119 0.37 16.24 -17.87
N GLY A 120 0.17 17.40 -17.25
CA GLY A 120 -0.10 18.63 -17.99
C GLY A 120 -1.50 18.75 -18.58
N ARG A 121 -2.42 17.87 -18.15
CA ARG A 121 -3.84 17.98 -18.48
C ARG A 121 -4.47 19.06 -17.59
N MET A 122 -5.07 20.07 -18.22
CA MET A 122 -5.51 21.30 -17.56
C MET A 122 -7.02 21.45 -17.54
N GLU A 123 -7.74 20.59 -18.25
CA GLU A 123 -9.17 20.65 -18.39
C GLU A 123 -9.86 20.63 -17.02
N ASP A 124 -10.84 21.52 -16.81
CA ASP A 124 -11.45 21.76 -15.50
C ASP A 124 -12.19 20.52 -14.96
N TYR A 125 -12.72 19.70 -15.86
CA TYR A 125 -13.38 18.44 -15.52
C TYR A 125 -12.42 17.30 -15.17
N LEU A 126 -11.10 17.52 -15.28
CA LEU A 126 -10.10 16.52 -14.92
C LEU A 126 -9.53 16.80 -13.52
N GLU A 127 -9.58 15.79 -12.67
CA GLU A 127 -8.94 15.77 -11.37
C GLU A 127 -7.64 14.94 -11.44
N PRO A 128 -6.46 15.57 -11.36
CA PRO A 128 -5.21 14.82 -11.28
C PRO A 128 -5.08 14.15 -9.91
N LEU A 129 -4.86 12.83 -9.93
CA LEU A 129 -4.70 11.96 -8.78
C LEU A 129 -3.23 11.59 -8.59
N ALA A 130 -2.84 11.51 -7.32
CA ALA A 130 -1.53 11.04 -6.88
C ALA A 130 -1.67 10.12 -5.65
N ASP A 131 -0.52 9.66 -5.16
CA ASP A 131 -0.42 8.81 -3.98
C ASP A 131 -1.26 9.34 -2.79
N ALA A 132 -1.98 8.44 -2.12
CA ALA A 132 -2.85 8.76 -0.99
C ALA A 132 -2.13 9.52 0.13
N LEU A 133 -0.80 9.34 0.27
CA LEU A 133 0.00 9.91 1.34
C LEU A 133 -0.13 11.44 1.49
N ILE A 134 -0.51 12.15 0.43
CA ILE A 134 -0.54 13.61 0.42
C ILE A 134 -1.70 14.16 1.25
N TYR A 135 -2.85 13.49 1.22
CA TYR A 135 -4.08 13.92 1.91
C TYR A 135 -4.67 12.89 2.88
N GLU A 136 -4.32 11.61 2.75
CA GLU A 136 -4.78 10.58 3.68
C GLU A 136 -3.77 9.41 3.77
N PRO A 137 -2.63 9.63 4.46
CA PRO A 137 -1.58 8.61 4.55
C PRO A 137 -1.99 7.37 5.35
N LEU A 138 -2.91 7.51 6.31
CA LEU A 138 -3.60 6.40 6.95
C LEU A 138 -5.11 6.49 6.63
N PRO A 139 -5.66 5.58 5.80
CA PRO A 139 -7.03 5.69 5.28
C PRO A 139 -8.14 5.28 6.27
N TYR A 140 -7.92 5.42 7.58
CA TYR A 140 -8.93 5.08 8.58
C TYR A 140 -10.07 6.10 8.61
N ARG A 141 -9.82 7.37 8.27
CA ARG A 141 -10.87 8.40 8.21
C ARG A 141 -11.87 8.09 7.10
N SER A 142 -11.41 7.65 5.93
CA SER A 142 -12.25 7.13 4.85
C SER A 142 -13.03 5.89 5.27
N ALA A 143 -12.39 4.96 6.00
CA ALA A 143 -13.10 3.78 6.53
C ALA A 143 -14.22 4.16 7.50
N VAL A 144 -13.96 5.08 8.44
CA VAL A 144 -14.97 5.60 9.38
C VAL A 144 -16.09 6.33 8.64
N ALA A 145 -15.75 7.15 7.64
CA ALA A 145 -16.74 7.84 6.81
C ALA A 145 -17.63 6.87 6.01
N ALA A 146 -17.12 5.68 5.68
CA ALA A 146 -17.87 4.58 5.08
C ALA A 146 -18.69 3.77 6.11
N GLY A 147 -18.70 4.16 7.38
CA GLY A 147 -19.51 3.54 8.44
C GLY A 147 -18.77 2.50 9.29
N ALA A 148 -17.45 2.35 9.13
CA ALA A 148 -16.68 1.43 9.99
C ALA A 148 -16.66 1.92 11.44
N THR A 149 -17.10 1.07 12.36
CA THR A 149 -17.10 1.35 13.81
C THR A 149 -15.83 0.87 14.50
N HIS A 150 -15.15 -0.13 13.91
CA HIS A 150 -13.90 -0.70 14.39
C HIS A 150 -12.92 -0.77 13.23
N VAL A 151 -11.73 -0.20 13.38
CA VAL A 151 -10.74 -0.09 12.31
C VAL A 151 -9.39 -0.57 12.80
N VAL A 152 -8.86 -1.59 12.13
CA VAL A 152 -7.46 -2.03 12.30
C VAL A 152 -6.61 -1.28 11.28
N VAL A 153 -5.63 -0.50 11.78
CA VAL A 153 -4.74 0.32 10.96
C VAL A 153 -3.36 -0.32 10.93
N LEU A 154 -3.03 -0.98 9.82
CA LEU A 154 -1.73 -1.61 9.60
C LEU A 154 -0.70 -0.57 9.16
N ARG A 155 0.43 -0.49 9.85
CA ARG A 155 1.53 0.43 9.53
C ARG A 155 2.82 -0.33 9.32
N SER A 156 3.44 -0.13 8.16
CA SER A 156 4.73 -0.75 7.82
C SER A 156 5.93 -0.06 8.48
N ARG A 157 5.78 1.20 8.88
CA ARG A 157 6.79 1.95 9.64
C ARG A 157 6.74 1.55 11.12
N PRO A 158 7.89 1.24 11.76
CA PRO A 158 7.94 1.02 13.19
C PRO A 158 7.50 2.24 14.00
N ASP A 159 6.94 2.00 15.18
CA ASP A 159 6.67 3.09 16.12
C ASP A 159 7.95 3.77 16.60
N GLY A 160 7.84 5.03 17.03
CA GLY A 160 8.97 5.83 17.50
C GLY A 160 9.97 6.26 16.40
N THR A 161 9.73 5.92 15.14
CA THR A 161 10.55 6.40 14.02
C THR A 161 10.23 7.87 13.72
N ASP A 162 11.25 8.70 13.47
CA ASP A 162 11.02 10.08 13.03
C ASP A 162 10.45 10.11 11.61
N VAL A 163 9.19 10.54 11.51
CA VAL A 163 8.45 10.66 10.25
C VAL A 163 8.42 12.10 9.72
N THR A 164 8.91 13.07 10.50
CA THR A 164 8.83 14.52 10.22
C THR A 164 10.06 15.09 9.51
N GLY A 165 11.11 14.28 9.35
CA GLY A 165 12.42 14.71 8.88
C GLY A 165 12.44 15.66 7.66
N LYS A 166 13.40 16.59 7.67
CA LYS A 166 13.52 17.72 6.72
C LYS A 166 13.65 17.26 5.27
N GLY A 167 13.11 18.08 4.36
CA GLY A 167 13.15 17.82 2.92
C GLY A 167 14.50 18.16 2.34
N GLY A 168 15.04 17.27 1.50
CA GLY A 168 16.27 17.53 0.80
C GLY A 168 16.11 18.59 -0.30
N ILE A 169 17.19 19.29 -0.64
CA ILE A 169 17.23 20.24 -1.76
C ILE A 169 16.77 19.57 -3.07
N PHE A 170 17.16 18.31 -3.27
CA PHE A 170 16.79 17.51 -4.45
C PHE A 170 15.28 17.19 -4.52
N GLU A 171 14.67 16.81 -3.40
CA GLU A 171 13.22 16.56 -3.30
C GLU A 171 12.44 17.83 -3.73
N ARG A 172 12.89 19.01 -3.28
CA ARG A 172 12.31 20.28 -3.70
C ARG A 172 12.46 20.56 -5.20
N MET A 173 13.59 20.19 -5.82
CA MET A 173 13.79 20.34 -7.27
C MET A 173 12.86 19.41 -8.07
N ILE A 174 12.69 18.17 -7.62
CA ILE A 174 11.77 17.19 -8.23
C ILE A 174 10.34 17.71 -8.18
N PHE A 175 9.87 18.15 -7.00
CA PHE A 175 8.53 18.73 -6.84
C PHE A 175 8.36 20.01 -7.67
N ARG A 176 9.37 20.89 -7.72
CA ARG A 176 9.31 22.12 -8.52
C ARG A 176 9.08 21.79 -10.00
N ARG A 177 9.84 20.83 -10.55
CA ARG A 177 9.69 20.42 -11.94
C ARG A 177 8.33 19.78 -12.17
N PHE A 178 7.95 18.81 -11.35
CA PHE A 178 6.74 18.01 -11.54
C PHE A 178 5.47 18.84 -11.36
N LEU A 179 5.38 19.60 -10.27
CA LEU A 179 4.16 20.32 -9.91
C LEU A 179 4.08 21.68 -10.60
N LEU A 180 5.14 22.48 -10.63
CA LEU A 180 5.04 23.81 -11.27
C LEU A 180 5.12 23.74 -12.80
N ARG A 181 6.06 22.97 -13.35
CA ARG A 181 6.32 22.98 -14.81
C ARG A 181 5.44 22.01 -15.57
N LYS A 182 5.38 20.74 -15.14
CA LYS A 182 4.63 19.71 -15.86
C LYS A 182 3.13 19.78 -15.62
N ASN A 183 2.71 19.96 -14.37
CA ASN A 183 1.29 19.87 -13.99
C ASN A 183 0.64 21.21 -13.60
N ARG A 184 1.40 22.32 -13.53
CA ARG A 184 0.91 23.67 -13.19
C ARG A 184 0.05 23.74 -11.91
N LEU A 185 0.49 23.03 -10.87
CA LEU A 185 -0.13 22.95 -9.54
C LEU A 185 0.72 23.66 -8.47
N PRO A 186 0.70 25.02 -8.40
CA PRO A 186 1.54 25.78 -7.48
C PRO A 186 1.22 25.54 -6.00
N HIS A 187 -0.06 25.37 -5.66
CA HIS A 187 -0.50 25.07 -4.29
C HIS A 187 0.01 23.71 -3.81
N MET A 188 0.06 22.70 -4.71
CA MET A 188 0.64 21.40 -4.37
C MET A 188 2.13 21.49 -4.13
N PHE A 189 2.86 22.30 -4.92
CA PHE A 189 4.28 22.52 -4.70
C PHE A 189 4.53 23.15 -3.32
N GLN A 190 3.71 24.14 -2.93
CA GLN A 190 3.77 24.75 -1.61
C GLN A 190 3.51 23.72 -0.50
N ARG A 191 2.43 22.94 -0.60
CA ARG A 191 2.06 21.89 0.37
C ARG A 191 3.19 20.88 0.60
N LEU A 192 3.77 20.34 -0.47
CA LEU A 192 4.84 19.35 -0.35
C LEU A 192 6.16 19.98 0.13
N SER A 193 6.45 21.21 -0.27
CA SER A 193 7.63 21.94 0.20
C SER A 193 7.56 22.25 1.70
N GLN A 194 6.36 22.51 2.22
CA GLN A 194 6.09 22.70 3.65
C GLN A 194 5.95 21.37 4.43
N GLN A 195 6.04 20.24 3.72
CA GLN A 195 5.94 18.89 4.28
C GLN A 195 4.65 18.60 5.02
N LEU A 196 3.54 19.22 4.60
CA LEU A 196 2.25 19.06 5.29
C LEU A 196 1.76 17.61 5.29
N HIS A 197 2.13 16.81 4.27
CA HIS A 197 1.84 15.36 4.23
C HIS A 197 2.55 14.57 5.34
N LYS A 198 3.79 14.95 5.70
CA LYS A 198 4.52 14.30 6.81
C LYS A 198 3.94 14.69 8.16
N LYS A 199 3.56 15.97 8.32
CA LYS A 199 2.88 16.47 9.51
C LYS A 199 1.55 15.75 9.71
N LEU A 200 0.75 15.64 8.65
CA LEU A 200 -0.50 14.90 8.66
C LEU A 200 -0.29 13.42 9.02
N TYR A 201 0.72 12.77 8.45
CA TYR A 201 1.03 11.39 8.83
C TYR A 201 1.42 11.26 10.31
N ALA A 202 2.25 12.16 10.83
CA ALA A 202 2.63 12.17 12.25
C ALA A 202 1.42 12.37 13.17
N GLU A 203 0.55 13.32 12.83
CA GLU A 203 -0.72 13.58 13.53
C GLU A 203 -1.60 12.33 13.56
N GLN A 204 -1.82 11.70 12.41
CA GLN A 204 -2.64 10.49 12.31
C GLN A 204 -2.04 9.28 13.07
N VAL A 205 -0.71 9.15 13.12
CA VAL A 205 -0.05 8.13 13.93
C VAL A 205 -0.33 8.34 15.41
N ILE A 206 -0.24 9.58 15.89
CA ILE A 206 -0.55 9.92 17.28
C ILE A 206 -2.01 9.62 17.58
N GLU A 207 -2.94 10.10 16.74
CA GLU A 207 -4.38 9.88 16.89
C GLU A 207 -4.75 8.39 16.97
N VAL A 208 -4.23 7.57 16.04
CA VAL A 208 -4.48 6.13 16.03
C VAL A 208 -3.90 5.44 17.26
N ASN A 209 -2.69 5.84 17.69
CA ASN A 209 -2.04 5.24 18.86
C ASN A 209 -2.76 5.63 20.15
N GLU A 210 -3.18 6.88 20.30
CA GLU A 210 -3.95 7.34 21.47
C GLU A 210 -5.32 6.66 21.55
N ALA A 211 -6.02 6.54 20.41
CA ALA A 211 -7.31 5.86 20.33
C ALA A 211 -7.21 4.37 20.71
N ALA A 212 -6.09 3.70 20.43
CA ALA A 212 -5.88 2.30 20.80
C ALA A 212 -5.78 2.08 22.32
N TYR A 213 -5.54 3.12 23.12
CA TYR A 213 -5.56 3.06 24.59
C TYR A 213 -6.92 3.46 25.20
N SER A 214 -7.93 3.71 24.37
CA SER A 214 -9.27 4.03 24.84
C SER A 214 -9.82 2.95 25.78
N LYS A 215 -10.48 3.39 26.85
CA LYS A 215 -11.21 2.51 27.79
C LYS A 215 -12.70 2.43 27.46
N GLN A 216 -13.11 2.99 26.32
CA GLN A 216 -14.47 2.89 25.81
C GLN A 216 -14.87 1.42 25.67
N ASP A 217 -16.09 1.08 26.07
CA ASP A 217 -16.62 -0.26 25.83
C ASP A 217 -16.67 -0.51 24.32
N PHE A 218 -16.19 -1.67 23.86
CA PHE A 218 -16.14 -2.00 22.43
C PHE A 218 -17.53 -2.01 21.76
N LYS A 219 -18.60 -2.18 22.54
CA LYS A 219 -19.99 -2.12 22.04
C LYS A 219 -20.50 -0.68 21.89
N ASP A 220 -19.89 0.27 22.58
CA ASP A 220 -20.20 1.68 22.38
C ASP A 220 -19.58 2.10 21.05
N THR A 221 -20.41 2.32 20.03
CA THR A 221 -19.97 2.77 18.71
C THR A 221 -20.28 4.25 18.47
N SER A 222 -20.49 5.03 19.53
CA SER A 222 -20.66 6.49 19.43
C SER A 222 -19.42 7.19 18.87
N ASN A 223 -18.24 6.61 19.12
CA ASN A 223 -16.96 6.98 18.54
C ASN A 223 -16.30 5.73 17.94
N PRO A 224 -15.52 5.88 16.84
CA PRO A 224 -14.84 4.74 16.22
C PRO A 224 -13.73 4.18 17.11
N HIS A 225 -13.60 2.85 17.12
CA HIS A 225 -12.49 2.13 17.75
C HIS A 225 -11.35 1.98 16.75
N LEU A 226 -10.17 2.49 17.09
CA LEU A 226 -8.99 2.40 16.23
C LEU A 226 -7.92 1.54 16.89
N LEU A 227 -7.42 0.54 16.17
CA LEU A 227 -6.29 -0.30 16.61
C LEU A 227 -5.13 -0.14 15.63
N GLY A 228 -4.09 0.59 16.04
CA GLY A 228 -2.83 0.67 15.32
C GLY A 228 -2.01 -0.60 15.48
N VAL A 229 -1.64 -1.24 14.37
CA VAL A 229 -0.69 -2.37 14.34
C VAL A 229 0.57 -1.92 13.59
N ALA A 230 1.63 -1.67 14.34
CA ALA A 230 2.94 -1.26 13.83
C ALA A 230 4.05 -2.09 14.47
N LEU A 231 5.18 -2.21 13.78
CA LEU A 231 6.36 -2.87 14.35
C LEU A 231 6.86 -2.12 15.61
N PRO A 232 7.43 -2.84 16.61
CA PRO A 232 7.98 -2.21 17.81
C PRO A 232 9.08 -1.18 17.50
N PRO A 233 9.30 -0.18 18.38
CA PRO A 233 10.39 0.76 18.22
C PRO A 233 11.76 0.10 18.04
N GLY A 234 12.57 0.65 17.14
CA GLY A 234 13.90 0.11 16.81
C GLY A 234 13.90 -1.09 15.87
N SER A 235 12.72 -1.55 15.40
CA SER A 235 12.65 -2.66 14.44
C SER A 235 13.38 -2.32 13.11
N PRO A 236 14.11 -3.28 12.51
CA PRO A 236 14.75 -3.06 11.21
C PRO A 236 13.73 -2.79 10.10
N GLU A 237 13.95 -1.71 9.36
CA GLU A 237 13.14 -1.36 8.18
C GLU A 237 13.63 -2.08 6.93
N VAL A 238 12.68 -2.57 6.11
CA VAL A 238 12.98 -2.95 4.73
C VAL A 238 13.12 -1.67 3.92
N VAL A 239 14.29 -1.47 3.31
CA VAL A 239 14.58 -0.25 2.54
C VAL A 239 13.74 -0.19 1.26
N ARG A 240 13.44 1.02 0.78
CA ARG A 240 12.47 1.24 -0.33
C ARG A 240 12.84 0.59 -1.67
N LEU A 241 14.13 0.35 -1.89
CA LEU A 241 14.66 -0.26 -3.12
C LEU A 241 15.15 -1.70 -2.85
N GLU A 242 14.76 -2.29 -1.72
CA GLU A 242 15.12 -3.66 -1.39
C GLU A 242 14.51 -4.62 -2.42
N THR A 243 15.32 -5.56 -2.88
CA THR A 243 14.93 -6.63 -3.80
C THR A 243 15.41 -8.00 -3.34
N GLY A 244 16.27 -8.05 -2.31
CA GLY A 244 16.75 -9.27 -1.68
C GLY A 244 15.62 -10.00 -0.98
N ARG A 245 15.41 -11.26 -1.37
CA ARG A 245 14.34 -12.11 -0.84
C ARG A 245 14.42 -12.32 0.66
N GLU A 246 15.63 -12.52 1.18
CA GLU A 246 15.85 -12.70 2.61
C GLU A 246 15.34 -11.49 3.39
N ALA A 247 15.79 -10.28 3.05
CA ALA A 247 15.35 -9.04 3.70
C ALA A 247 13.82 -8.83 3.62
N ILE A 248 13.21 -9.18 2.47
CA ILE A 248 11.76 -9.10 2.27
C ILE A 248 11.03 -10.11 3.16
N PHE A 249 11.43 -11.39 3.17
CA PHE A 249 10.77 -12.42 3.99
C PHE A 249 10.99 -12.19 5.49
N GLU A 250 12.13 -11.67 5.90
CA GLU A 250 12.36 -11.20 7.27
C GLU A 250 11.42 -10.04 7.64
N GLY A 251 11.17 -9.11 6.72
CA GLY A 251 10.15 -8.07 6.89
C GLY A 251 8.73 -8.64 7.03
N ILE A 252 8.37 -9.61 6.17
CA ILE A 252 7.08 -10.30 6.21
C ILE A 252 6.89 -11.01 7.55
N ARG A 253 7.89 -11.77 8.01
CA ARG A 253 7.85 -12.47 9.30
C ARG A 253 7.64 -11.52 10.47
N ARG A 254 8.36 -10.38 10.49
CA ARG A 254 8.18 -9.34 11.52
C ARG A 254 6.76 -8.75 11.50
N GLY A 255 6.24 -8.44 10.31
CA GLY A 255 4.87 -7.93 10.14
C GLY A 255 3.81 -8.95 10.60
N PHE A 256 3.95 -10.20 10.17
CA PHE A 256 3.09 -11.31 10.60
C PHE A 256 3.12 -11.48 12.12
N ALA A 257 4.32 -11.57 12.71
CA ALA A 257 4.48 -11.76 14.14
C ALA A 257 3.78 -10.67 14.94
N ARG A 258 3.93 -9.42 14.50
CA ARG A 258 3.28 -8.28 15.15
C ARG A 258 1.75 -8.34 15.03
N ALA A 259 1.23 -8.66 13.84
CA ALA A 259 -0.21 -8.81 13.65
C ALA A 259 -0.77 -9.96 14.51
N TYR A 260 -0.08 -11.11 14.54
CA TYR A 260 -0.43 -12.25 15.38
C TYR A 260 -0.50 -11.85 16.86
N ASP A 261 0.56 -11.23 17.39
CA ASP A 261 0.62 -10.84 18.80
C ASP A 261 -0.46 -9.80 19.18
N CYS A 262 -0.88 -8.96 18.23
CA CYS A 262 -1.95 -7.98 18.43
C CYS A 262 -3.36 -8.59 18.35
N LEU A 263 -3.57 -9.60 17.51
CA LEU A 263 -4.90 -10.06 17.11
C LEU A 263 -5.25 -11.46 17.62
N VAL A 264 -4.29 -12.22 18.15
CA VAL A 264 -4.57 -13.55 18.69
C VAL A 264 -5.49 -13.46 19.91
N GLU A 265 -6.57 -14.26 19.86
CA GLU A 265 -7.61 -14.25 20.88
C GLU A 265 -7.09 -14.82 22.21
N ASP A 266 -6.36 -15.94 22.17
CA ASP A 266 -5.77 -16.55 23.37
C ASP A 266 -4.61 -15.69 23.90
N PRO A 267 -4.73 -15.11 25.10
CA PRO A 267 -3.67 -14.31 25.69
C PRO A 267 -2.36 -15.08 25.91
N LYS A 268 -2.42 -16.42 26.06
CA LYS A 268 -1.24 -17.27 26.23
C LYS A 268 -0.42 -17.41 24.95
N GLU A 269 -1.03 -17.14 23.79
CA GLU A 269 -0.37 -17.18 22.49
C GLU A 269 0.30 -15.86 22.13
N ARG A 270 0.00 -14.78 22.84
CA ARG A 270 0.64 -13.47 22.61
C ARG A 270 2.13 -13.53 22.90
N GLY A 271 2.93 -12.93 22.03
CA GLY A 271 4.40 -12.95 22.07
C GLY A 271 5.00 -14.15 21.33
N ARG A 272 4.18 -15.09 20.85
CA ARG A 272 4.64 -16.22 20.03
C ARG A 272 4.71 -15.90 18.54
N GLY A 273 4.35 -14.69 18.12
CA GLY A 273 4.23 -14.31 16.72
C GLY A 273 5.45 -14.64 15.86
N GLN A 274 6.67 -14.52 16.38
CA GLN A 274 7.90 -14.86 15.64
C GLN A 274 8.04 -16.37 15.36
N ILE A 275 7.64 -17.20 16.34
CA ILE A 275 7.64 -18.66 16.19
C ILE A 275 6.59 -19.04 15.16
N VAL A 276 5.38 -18.50 15.28
CA VAL A 276 4.27 -18.78 14.36
C VAL A 276 4.58 -18.27 12.95
N ALA A 277 5.24 -17.10 12.81
CA ALA A 277 5.66 -16.59 11.52
C ALA A 277 6.54 -17.57 10.74
N LYS A 278 7.41 -18.34 11.41
CA LYS A 278 8.22 -19.39 10.78
C LYS A 278 7.41 -20.63 10.39
N GLU A 279 6.24 -20.85 10.96
CA GLU A 279 5.33 -21.90 10.49
C GLU A 279 4.68 -21.49 9.15
N TYR A 280 4.42 -20.20 8.91
CA TYR A 280 3.81 -19.72 7.65
C TYR A 280 4.85 -19.37 6.57
N PHE A 281 5.99 -18.82 6.99
CA PHE A 281 7.09 -18.39 6.13
C PHE A 281 8.38 -19.08 6.60
N PRO A 282 8.52 -20.39 6.38
CA PRO A 282 9.67 -21.16 6.85
C PRO A 282 10.97 -20.75 6.16
N ASP A 283 12.12 -21.17 6.70
CA ASP A 283 13.44 -20.78 6.18
C ASP A 283 13.68 -21.34 4.76
N GLU A 284 13.12 -22.51 4.48
CA GLU A 284 13.18 -23.19 3.18
C GLU A 284 12.50 -22.39 2.04
N ILE A 285 11.72 -21.34 2.34
CA ILE A 285 11.13 -20.46 1.34
C ILE A 285 12.18 -19.67 0.55
N LEU A 286 13.42 -19.64 1.03
CA LEU A 286 14.56 -18.98 0.38
C LEU A 286 15.36 -19.95 -0.52
N ASP A 287 15.09 -21.26 -0.47
CA ASP A 287 15.97 -22.29 -1.05
C ASP A 287 15.72 -22.59 -2.54
N TYR A 288 14.84 -21.86 -3.19
CA TYR A 288 14.46 -22.09 -4.59
C TYR A 288 14.30 -20.77 -5.32
N ASP A 289 14.58 -20.69 -6.63
CA ASP A 289 14.29 -19.51 -7.45
C ASP A 289 12.82 -19.53 -7.93
N PRO A 290 11.96 -18.54 -7.60
CA PRO A 290 10.55 -18.59 -7.94
C PRO A 290 10.32 -18.33 -9.43
N LEU A 291 11.31 -17.76 -10.13
CA LEU A 291 11.23 -17.47 -11.57
C LEU A 291 11.41 -18.73 -12.42
N THR A 292 11.89 -19.82 -11.82
CA THR A 292 11.97 -21.14 -12.46
C THR A 292 10.65 -21.92 -12.42
N ILE A 293 9.66 -21.39 -11.71
CA ILE A 293 8.36 -22.03 -11.50
C ILE A 293 7.34 -21.33 -12.39
N SER A 294 6.81 -22.06 -13.37
CA SER A 294 5.90 -21.54 -14.39
C SER A 294 4.43 -21.57 -13.95
N GLU A 295 4.11 -22.29 -12.89
CA GLU A 295 2.76 -22.42 -12.34
C GLU A 295 2.26 -21.07 -11.77
N THR A 296 1.15 -20.56 -12.32
CA THR A 296 0.62 -19.23 -12.01
C THR A 296 -0.51 -19.26 -10.96
N ASP A 297 -1.22 -20.38 -10.85
CA ASP A 297 -2.39 -20.61 -9.99
C ASP A 297 -2.06 -21.12 -8.58
N ARG A 298 -0.78 -21.39 -8.29
CA ARG A 298 -0.31 -21.91 -7.00
C ARG A 298 0.83 -21.08 -6.43
N SER A 299 1.05 -21.24 -5.13
CA SER A 299 2.25 -20.71 -4.49
C SER A 299 3.48 -21.38 -5.09
N ALA A 300 4.47 -20.56 -5.49
CA ALA A 300 5.73 -21.07 -6.01
C ALA A 300 6.44 -21.96 -4.98
N PHE A 301 6.27 -21.65 -3.68
CA PHE A 301 6.85 -22.45 -2.61
C PHE A 301 6.17 -23.82 -2.47
N GLU A 302 4.85 -23.91 -2.65
CA GLU A 302 4.14 -25.20 -2.64
C GLU A 302 4.58 -26.09 -3.79
N VAL A 303 4.80 -25.52 -4.97
CA VAL A 303 5.31 -26.25 -6.13
C VAL A 303 6.73 -26.75 -5.87
N TYR A 304 7.59 -25.90 -5.32
CA TYR A 304 8.94 -26.28 -4.91
C TYR A 304 8.91 -27.45 -3.92
N MET A 305 8.13 -27.35 -2.83
CA MET A 305 8.01 -28.41 -1.84
C MET A 305 7.58 -29.74 -2.44
N LYS A 306 6.58 -29.71 -3.33
CA LYS A 306 6.09 -30.91 -4.00
C LYS A 306 7.15 -31.53 -4.91
N LYS A 307 7.94 -30.73 -5.63
CA LYS A 307 8.98 -31.19 -6.56
C LYS A 307 10.22 -31.72 -5.84
N SER A 308 10.63 -31.09 -4.74
CA SER A 308 11.83 -31.46 -3.99
C SER A 308 11.58 -32.50 -2.89
N GLY A 309 10.33 -32.69 -2.48
CA GLY A 309 9.96 -33.55 -1.35
C GLY A 309 10.39 -32.98 0.01
N ILE A 310 10.77 -31.70 0.08
CA ILE A 310 11.16 -31.06 1.34
C ILE A 310 9.92 -30.75 2.19
N THR A 311 10.06 -30.99 3.50
CA THR A 311 9.13 -30.54 4.52
C THR A 311 9.83 -29.49 5.38
N PRO A 312 9.26 -28.29 5.56
CA PRO A 312 9.81 -27.25 6.41
C PRO A 312 10.13 -27.72 7.83
N LYS A 313 11.32 -27.40 8.34
CA LYS A 313 11.74 -27.79 9.70
C LYS A 313 10.80 -27.26 10.79
N SER A 314 10.24 -26.07 10.59
CA SER A 314 9.30 -25.45 11.54
C SER A 314 7.99 -26.24 11.70
N TRP A 315 7.67 -27.13 10.76
CA TRP A 315 6.47 -27.95 10.83
C TRP A 315 6.68 -29.20 11.69
N GLY A 316 7.93 -29.66 11.88
CA GLY A 316 8.26 -30.89 12.62
C GLY A 316 7.49 -32.12 12.11
N ASP A 317 7.26 -33.12 12.97
CA ASP A 317 6.42 -34.29 12.69
C ASP A 317 4.91 -34.01 12.83
N LYS A 318 4.48 -32.73 12.77
CA LYS A 318 3.07 -32.35 12.92
C LYS A 318 2.27 -32.74 11.65
N GLU A 319 2.12 -34.03 11.40
CA GLU A 319 0.98 -34.52 10.63
C GLU A 319 -0.29 -34.06 11.37
N HIS A 320 -1.17 -33.32 10.69
CA HIS A 320 -2.52 -32.95 11.18
C HIS A 320 -2.69 -31.81 12.20
N ARG A 321 -1.94 -30.70 12.09
CA ARG A 321 -2.64 -29.41 12.29
C ARG A 321 -3.13 -28.97 10.93
N ALA A 322 -4.43 -28.66 10.83
CA ALA A 322 -5.05 -28.14 9.61
C ALA A 322 -4.09 -27.13 9.00
N ARG A 323 -3.53 -27.49 7.84
CA ARG A 323 -2.56 -26.65 7.15
C ARG A 323 -3.21 -25.28 7.04
N PRO A 324 -2.53 -24.20 7.41
CA PRO A 324 -3.06 -22.88 7.12
C PRO A 324 -3.10 -22.77 5.60
N THR A 325 -4.27 -23.01 5.02
CA THR A 325 -4.53 -22.61 3.65
C THR A 325 -4.53 -21.10 3.69
N VAL A 326 -3.43 -20.49 3.25
CA VAL A 326 -3.44 -19.11 2.80
C VAL A 326 -4.30 -19.13 1.54
N ARG A 327 -5.61 -18.90 1.72
CA ARG A 327 -6.53 -18.70 0.60
C ARG A 327 -6.36 -17.29 0.06
#